data_AF-A0A061S3H6-F1
#
_entry.id   AF-A0A061S3H6-F1
#
_cell.length_a   1.000
_cell.length_b   1.000
_cell.length_c   1.000
_cell.angle_alpha   90.00
_cell.angle_beta   90.00
_cell.angle_gamma   90.00
#
_symmetry.space_group_name_H-M   'P 1'
#
loop_
_entity.id
_entity.type
_entity.pdbx_description
1 polymer ?
#
loop_
_entity_poly.entity_id
_entity_poly.type
_entity_poly.pdbx_seq_one_letter_code
_entity_poly.pdbx_strand_id
1 'polypeptide(L)'
;MQIGSCTRYLPPYSICAVTGLTPPTLPLKDYVNSACAGTINSEKNKPRSWKAGSERNMRLCSTTDSQHGPPCRNSAACFLDLEQETEVEEEAKGAHLESAAEFRGPKLPKRRWDQMTTTDFRSLAENGIETIAVLPVSATEQHGPHLPCSVDANINEGILERALELLDPRLPVTVLPEQRIGKSNEHSAFPGTLSLSAETLTNLWLDIGDSVYRAGVRKLVLFNSHGGQPQVMDIVARELRVRHGMLAVALSWFGFGLPDGAVSRHEQLHGIHGGEIETSMMLHLRPGLVRMRLAEDFVPSSVELCERFRLLRPEGGVGFGWMAQDLHPSGAMGNAAAATPEKGRLLVEHAASRLAELLREVDAFPLSALRGAGGEPAGAEAATLNGFVESRERAAATGLNGGGCG
;
A
#
# COMPACT_ATOMS: atom_id res chain seq x y z
N MET A 1 -9.00 -38.02 -7.35
CA MET A 1 -9.33 -37.36 -8.63
C MET A 1 -10.58 -36.52 -8.40
N GLN A 2 -10.39 -35.25 -8.07
CA GLN A 2 -11.46 -34.26 -7.99
C GLN A 2 -10.79 -32.90 -8.15
N ILE A 3 -11.22 -32.19 -9.20
CA ILE A 3 -10.62 -30.97 -9.71
C ILE A 3 -11.40 -29.82 -9.07
N GLY A 4 -10.73 -29.04 -8.22
CA GLY A 4 -11.25 -27.78 -7.70
C GLY A 4 -10.49 -26.63 -8.37
N SER A 5 -11.18 -25.87 -9.23
CA SER A 5 -10.62 -24.71 -9.92
C SER A 5 -10.35 -23.56 -8.94
N CYS A 6 -9.10 -23.13 -8.86
CA CYS A 6 -8.72 -21.91 -8.16
C CYS A 6 -8.11 -20.93 -9.17
N THR A 7 -8.93 -20.00 -9.66
CA THR A 7 -8.46 -18.87 -10.47
C THR A 7 -8.13 -17.72 -9.51
N ARG A 8 -6.86 -17.60 -9.10
CA ARG A 8 -6.33 -16.39 -8.49
C ARG A 8 -5.40 -15.70 -9.48
N TYR A 9 -5.77 -14.48 -9.86
CA TYR A 9 -4.92 -13.51 -10.53
C TYR A 9 -3.74 -13.16 -9.61
N LEU A 10 -2.51 -13.31 -10.11
CA LEU A 10 -1.28 -12.79 -9.49
C LEU A 10 -0.88 -11.48 -10.21
N PRO A 11 -0.42 -10.45 -9.50
CA PRO A 11 0.21 -9.27 -10.13
C PRO A 11 1.58 -9.63 -10.72
N PRO A 12 2.07 -8.93 -11.77
CA PRO A 12 3.15 -9.42 -12.60
C PRO A 12 4.52 -9.01 -12.07
N TYR A 13 5.09 -9.75 -11.11
CA TYR A 13 6.53 -9.71 -10.84
C TYR A 13 7.05 -11.09 -10.43
N SER A 14 7.52 -11.87 -11.41
CA SER A 14 8.40 -13.02 -11.21
C SER A 14 9.00 -13.44 -12.55
N ILE A 15 10.19 -12.95 -12.86
CA ILE A 15 11.04 -13.54 -13.92
C ILE A 15 11.91 -14.58 -13.24
N CYS A 16 11.57 -15.86 -13.41
CA CYS A 16 12.45 -16.97 -13.11
C CYS A 16 13.38 -17.18 -14.31
N ALA A 17 14.67 -16.93 -14.12
CA ALA A 17 15.71 -17.30 -15.08
C ALA A 17 15.85 -18.83 -15.11
N VAL A 18 15.68 -19.43 -16.29
CA VAL A 18 16.11 -20.81 -16.55
C VAL A 18 17.25 -20.76 -17.56
N THR A 19 18.33 -21.42 -17.19
CA THR A 19 19.59 -21.55 -17.89
C THR A 19 19.51 -22.51 -19.08
N GLY A 20 20.19 -22.15 -20.16
CA GLY A 20 20.84 -23.05 -21.13
C GLY A 20 19.96 -23.91 -22.04
N LEU A 21 19.91 -23.56 -23.33
CA LEU A 21 20.43 -24.39 -24.44
C LEU A 21 20.22 -23.65 -25.79
N THR A 22 21.24 -23.71 -26.64
CA THR A 22 21.41 -23.06 -27.95
C THR A 22 20.36 -23.46 -29.01
N PRO A 23 20.11 -22.63 -30.05
CA PRO A 23 18.99 -22.79 -30.98
C PRO A 23 19.36 -23.60 -32.23
N PRO A 24 18.38 -24.20 -32.93
CA PRO A 24 18.51 -24.48 -34.35
C PRO A 24 17.68 -23.50 -35.19
N THR A 25 18.34 -23.05 -36.26
CA THR A 25 17.86 -22.22 -37.37
C THR A 25 16.86 -22.93 -38.30
N LEU A 26 16.04 -22.12 -39.00
CA LEU A 26 15.27 -22.32 -40.26
C LEU A 26 13.71 -22.30 -40.11
N PRO A 27 12.93 -21.93 -41.15
CA PRO A 27 12.73 -20.58 -41.68
C PRO A 27 11.23 -20.15 -41.76
N LEU A 28 10.95 -18.86 -41.93
CA LEU A 28 9.60 -18.35 -42.25
C LEU A 28 9.16 -18.80 -43.65
N LYS A 29 8.03 -19.51 -43.73
CA LYS A 29 7.02 -19.38 -44.81
C LYS A 29 5.71 -20.11 -44.46
N ASP A 30 4.62 -19.40 -44.77
CA ASP A 30 3.25 -19.83 -45.07
C ASP A 30 2.39 -20.47 -43.95
N TYR A 31 1.47 -19.67 -43.39
CA TYR A 31 0.04 -20.04 -43.38
C TYR A 31 -0.82 -18.77 -43.36
N VAL A 32 -1.41 -18.48 -44.53
CA VAL A 32 -2.52 -17.55 -44.75
C VAL A 32 -3.76 -18.38 -45.05
N ASN A 33 -4.91 -17.91 -44.57
CA ASN A 33 -6.30 -18.33 -44.82
C ASN A 33 -6.90 -19.47 -43.99
N SER A 34 -7.81 -19.06 -43.08
CA SER A 34 -9.23 -19.39 -43.27
C SER A 34 -10.11 -18.28 -42.69
N ALA A 35 -10.70 -17.48 -43.57
CA ALA A 35 -11.91 -16.71 -43.29
C ALA A 35 -13.12 -17.61 -43.58
N CYS A 36 -14.10 -17.64 -42.68
CA CYS A 36 -15.48 -17.98 -43.02
C CYS A 36 -16.32 -16.72 -42.76
N ALA A 37 -16.59 -16.01 -43.84
CA ALA A 37 -17.72 -15.11 -43.95
C ALA A 37 -18.97 -15.95 -44.25
N GLY A 38 -20.05 -15.73 -43.50
CA GLY A 38 -21.40 -16.04 -43.93
C GLY A 38 -22.06 -14.73 -44.35
N THR A 39 -22.36 -14.58 -45.64
CA THR A 39 -23.13 -13.49 -46.22
C THR A 39 -24.45 -14.05 -46.76
N ILE A 40 -25.54 -13.27 -46.68
CA ILE A 40 -26.57 -13.00 -47.71
C ILE A 40 -27.51 -11.94 -47.06
N ASN A 41 -27.43 -10.65 -47.42
CA ASN A 41 -28.22 -9.91 -48.44
C ASN A 41 -29.75 -10.01 -48.23
N SER A 42 -30.61 -8.99 -48.34
CA SER A 42 -30.60 -7.60 -48.85
C SER A 42 -32.04 -7.08 -48.58
N GLU A 43 -32.40 -5.82 -48.29
CA GLU A 43 -32.58 -4.69 -49.22
C GLU A 43 -33.21 -3.48 -48.47
N LYS A 44 -32.76 -2.28 -48.87
CA LYS A 44 -33.44 -0.97 -49.03
C LYS A 44 -34.81 -0.71 -48.36
N ASN A 45 -34.89 0.32 -47.49
CA ASN A 45 -35.59 1.60 -47.74
C ASN A 45 -35.80 2.41 -46.43
N LYS A 46 -35.52 3.72 -46.49
CA LYS A 46 -36.16 4.78 -45.69
C LYS A 46 -36.98 5.64 -46.68
N PRO A 47 -37.86 6.59 -46.28
CA PRO A 47 -38.45 6.90 -44.97
C PRO A 47 -40.00 7.07 -45.03
N ARG A 48 -40.70 7.22 -43.89
CA ARG A 48 -41.86 8.12 -43.78
C ARG A 48 -42.30 8.37 -42.33
N SER A 49 -42.57 9.66 -42.09
CA SER A 49 -43.24 10.31 -40.96
C SER A 49 -44.59 9.70 -40.59
N TRP A 50 -45.08 9.87 -39.35
CA TRP A 50 -46.39 10.45 -38.99
C TRP A 50 -46.44 10.71 -37.47
N LYS A 51 -47.14 11.80 -37.09
CA LYS A 51 -47.26 12.36 -35.74
C LYS A 51 -48.45 11.78 -34.96
N ALA A 52 -48.37 11.95 -33.64
CA ALA A 52 -49.41 12.40 -32.70
C ALA A 52 -50.21 11.38 -31.85
N GLY A 53 -50.29 11.73 -30.56
CA GLY A 53 -51.31 11.34 -29.57
C GLY A 53 -51.05 10.00 -28.89
N SER A 54 -51.32 9.77 -27.61
CA SER A 54 -51.75 10.57 -26.46
C SER A 54 -51.80 9.59 -25.28
N GLU A 55 -51.69 10.11 -24.06
CA GLU A 55 -52.23 9.51 -22.82
C GLU A 55 -51.48 8.39 -22.05
N ARG A 56 -51.00 8.83 -20.87
CA ARG A 56 -51.27 8.33 -19.50
C ARG A 56 -51.17 6.83 -19.18
N ASN A 57 -50.34 6.59 -18.15
CA ASN A 57 -50.42 5.59 -17.08
C ASN A 57 -50.56 4.11 -17.49
N MET A 58 -49.45 3.39 -17.41
CA MET A 58 -49.44 1.93 -17.36
C MET A 58 -48.72 1.46 -16.10
N ARG A 59 -49.50 0.97 -15.13
CA ARG A 59 -49.07 0.04 -14.08
C ARG A 59 -49.44 -1.36 -14.55
N LEU A 60 -48.53 -2.28 -14.22
CA LEU A 60 -48.73 -3.72 -14.00
C LEU A 60 -48.86 -4.60 -15.25
N CYS A 61 -47.71 -5.19 -15.58
CA CYS A 61 -47.59 -6.40 -16.37
C CYS A 61 -48.09 -7.59 -15.54
N SER A 62 -49.11 -8.27 -16.04
CA SER A 62 -49.54 -9.60 -15.65
C SER A 62 -48.81 -10.63 -16.52
N THR A 63 -48.29 -11.68 -15.90
CA THR A 63 -47.96 -12.95 -16.55
C THR A 63 -48.49 -14.09 -15.70
N THR A 64 -49.60 -14.68 -16.15
CA THR A 64 -49.92 -16.12 -16.03
C THR A 64 -49.04 -16.85 -17.06
N ASP A 65 -48.53 -18.08 -16.89
CA ASP A 65 -49.18 -19.34 -16.49
C ASP A 65 -48.04 -20.32 -16.10
N SER A 66 -48.03 -20.83 -14.87
CA SER A 66 -48.38 -22.21 -14.46
C SER A 66 -47.44 -23.34 -14.91
N GLN A 67 -47.01 -24.16 -13.93
CA GLN A 67 -47.19 -25.62 -13.92
C GLN A 67 -46.90 -26.19 -12.49
N HIS A 68 -47.95 -26.79 -11.89
CA HIS A 68 -47.98 -27.93 -10.92
C HIS A 68 -47.28 -27.79 -9.55
N GLY A 69 -47.85 -27.96 -8.35
CA GLY A 69 -49.07 -28.57 -7.79
C GLY A 69 -49.07 -28.43 -6.23
N PRO A 70 -49.97 -29.03 -5.44
CA PRO A 70 -50.84 -28.35 -4.44
C PRO A 70 -50.67 -28.83 -2.96
N PRO A 71 -51.59 -28.54 -2.00
CA PRO A 71 -52.05 -27.24 -1.49
C PRO A 71 -51.97 -27.12 0.07
N CYS A 72 -51.85 -25.90 0.59
CA CYS A 72 -52.21 -25.58 1.98
C CYS A 72 -53.63 -24.97 2.04
N ARG A 73 -54.51 -25.56 2.86
CA ARG A 73 -55.79 -25.04 3.38
C ARG A 73 -55.68 -25.15 4.91
N ASN A 74 -56.22 -24.32 5.79
CA ASN A 74 -57.24 -23.28 5.79
C ASN A 74 -57.10 -22.60 7.19
N SER A 75 -56.97 -21.27 7.31
CA SER A 75 -58.03 -20.29 7.68
C SER A 75 -58.51 -20.23 9.15
N ALA A 76 -58.52 -18.98 9.67
CA ALA A 76 -59.31 -18.38 10.76
C ALA A 76 -58.93 -18.76 12.21
N ALA A 77 -58.36 -17.86 13.03
CA ALA A 77 -58.92 -16.66 13.70
C ALA A 77 -59.83 -16.97 14.91
N CYS A 78 -59.34 -16.71 16.12
CA CYS A 78 -59.91 -15.76 17.11
C CYS A 78 -59.30 -15.93 18.52
N PHE A 79 -58.98 -14.77 19.09
CA PHE A 79 -58.62 -14.37 20.46
C PHE A 79 -59.14 -15.23 21.63
N LEU A 80 -58.33 -15.35 22.69
CA LEU A 80 -58.67 -14.98 24.07
C LEU A 80 -57.38 -14.75 24.90
N ASP A 81 -57.46 -13.73 25.77
CA ASP A 81 -56.45 -13.21 26.69
C ASP A 81 -55.82 -14.24 27.64
N LEU A 82 -54.60 -13.94 28.11
CA LEU A 82 -54.24 -13.97 29.54
C LEU A 82 -52.88 -13.29 29.75
N GLU A 83 -52.92 -12.16 30.46
CA GLU A 83 -51.77 -11.44 30.99
C GLU A 83 -51.14 -12.18 32.19
N GLN A 84 -49.89 -11.78 32.46
CA GLN A 84 -49.12 -11.85 33.71
C GLN A 84 -47.99 -12.87 33.84
N GLU A 85 -46.80 -12.25 33.83
CA GLU A 85 -45.49 -12.63 34.33
C GLU A 85 -45.52 -13.30 35.70
N THR A 86 -44.52 -14.15 35.99
CA THR A 86 -43.59 -13.97 37.12
C THR A 86 -42.45 -15.00 37.12
N GLU A 87 -41.25 -14.48 37.38
CA GLU A 87 -40.21 -15.06 38.25
C GLU A 87 -39.60 -16.43 37.89
N VAL A 88 -38.54 -16.44 37.08
CA VAL A 88 -37.33 -17.26 37.34
C VAL A 88 -36.08 -16.55 36.75
N GLU A 89 -35.67 -15.44 37.36
CA GLU A 89 -34.36 -14.81 37.11
C GLU A 89 -33.64 -14.59 38.45
N GLU A 90 -33.15 -15.63 39.11
CA GLU A 90 -32.13 -15.42 40.16
C GLU A 90 -31.36 -16.68 40.60
N GLU A 91 -30.88 -17.55 39.69
CA GLU A 91 -30.00 -18.66 40.14
C GLU A 91 -28.99 -19.19 39.10
N ALA A 92 -28.51 -18.33 38.20
CA ALA A 92 -27.42 -18.67 37.28
C ALA A 92 -26.34 -17.57 37.15
N LYS A 93 -26.17 -16.74 38.19
CA LYS A 93 -25.18 -15.64 38.23
C LYS A 93 -23.91 -15.93 39.04
N GLY A 94 -23.67 -17.19 39.41
CA GLY A 94 -22.55 -17.53 40.29
C GLY A 94 -21.87 -18.85 39.94
N ALA A 95 -21.30 -18.99 38.74
CA ALA A 95 -20.24 -19.97 38.45
C ALA A 95 -19.75 -19.90 36.99
N HIS A 96 -19.29 -18.75 36.49
CA HIS A 96 -18.40 -18.69 35.31
C HIS A 96 -17.59 -17.38 35.31
N LEU A 97 -16.94 -17.08 36.43
CA LEU A 97 -15.83 -16.13 36.50
C LEU A 97 -14.71 -16.75 37.35
N GLU A 98 -14.35 -17.99 37.02
CA GLU A 98 -13.06 -18.54 37.44
C GLU A 98 -12.04 -18.28 36.34
N SER A 99 -11.22 -17.26 36.61
CA SER A 99 -9.90 -16.98 36.03
C SER A 99 -9.65 -17.46 34.60
N ALA A 100 -9.88 -16.57 33.62
CA ALA A 100 -8.90 -16.44 32.56
C ALA A 100 -7.61 -15.99 33.24
N ALA A 101 -6.75 -16.96 33.60
CA ALA A 101 -5.41 -16.67 34.07
C ALA A 101 -4.78 -15.67 33.09
N GLU A 102 -4.48 -14.46 33.58
CA GLU A 102 -3.71 -13.46 32.84
C GLU A 102 -2.45 -14.13 32.33
N PHE A 103 -2.44 -14.47 31.05
CA PHE A 103 -1.26 -15.01 30.41
C PHE A 103 -0.20 -13.90 30.43
N ARG A 104 0.80 -14.06 31.30
CA ARG A 104 1.96 -13.18 31.50
C ARG A 104 2.97 -13.29 30.34
N GLY A 105 2.46 -13.19 29.12
CA GLY A 105 3.31 -13.07 27.95
C GLY A 105 4.07 -11.74 28.00
N PRO A 106 5.33 -11.70 27.57
CA PRO A 106 6.13 -10.49 27.60
C PRO A 106 5.52 -9.44 26.67
N LYS A 107 5.16 -8.30 27.25
CA LYS A 107 4.62 -7.13 26.55
C LYS A 107 5.74 -6.10 26.39
N LEU A 108 5.79 -5.42 25.23
CA LEU A 108 6.66 -4.26 25.09
C LEU A 108 6.31 -3.18 26.11
N PRO A 109 7.29 -2.58 26.82
CA PRO A 109 7.03 -1.51 27.78
C PRO A 109 6.30 -0.32 27.15
N LYS A 110 6.68 0.06 25.92
CA LYS A 110 6.07 1.12 25.10
C LYS A 110 6.04 0.70 23.64
N ARG A 111 5.04 1.18 22.90
CA ARG A 111 4.95 0.98 21.43
C ARG A 111 5.78 2.00 20.63
N ARG A 112 6.40 2.98 21.26
CA ARG A 112 7.28 3.98 20.63
C ARG A 112 8.71 3.74 21.08
N TRP A 113 9.63 3.63 20.12
CA TRP A 113 11.04 3.31 20.35
C TRP A 113 11.72 4.32 21.29
N ASP A 114 11.49 5.60 21.03
CA ASP A 114 12.03 6.76 21.74
C ASP A 114 11.42 6.98 23.13
N GLN A 115 10.40 6.21 23.50
CA GLN A 115 9.82 6.20 24.85
C GLN A 115 10.33 5.05 25.73
N MET A 116 11.16 4.16 25.18
CA MET A 116 11.79 3.08 25.93
C MET A 116 13.16 3.50 26.46
N THR A 117 13.53 2.98 27.62
CA THR A 117 14.82 3.20 28.26
C THR A 117 15.85 2.16 27.82
N THR A 118 17.13 2.41 28.05
CA THR A 118 18.20 1.42 27.83
C THR A 118 17.98 0.13 28.62
N THR A 119 17.32 0.21 29.78
CA THR A 119 16.98 -0.94 30.62
C THR A 119 15.86 -1.78 29.99
N ASP A 120 14.89 -1.15 29.34
CA ASP A 120 13.83 -1.84 28.60
C ASP A 120 14.43 -2.71 27.49
N PHE A 121 15.33 -2.15 26.67
CA PHE A 121 16.00 -2.91 25.59
C PHE A 121 16.84 -4.08 26.12
N ARG A 122 17.56 -3.89 27.23
CA ARG A 122 18.30 -4.98 27.88
C ARG A 122 17.36 -6.12 28.31
N SER A 123 16.25 -5.77 28.94
CA SER A 123 15.24 -6.73 29.38
C SER A 123 14.62 -7.50 28.20
N LEU A 124 14.33 -6.82 27.07
CA LEU A 124 13.79 -7.48 25.87
C LEU A 124 14.77 -8.54 25.34
N ALA A 125 16.07 -8.25 25.31
CA ALA A 125 17.09 -9.20 24.88
C ALA A 125 17.24 -10.37 25.86
N GLU A 126 17.32 -10.10 27.17
CA GLU A 126 17.47 -11.12 28.21
C GLU A 126 16.29 -12.10 28.27
N ASN A 127 15.08 -11.61 27.99
CA ASN A 127 13.86 -12.43 27.96
C ASN A 127 13.59 -13.07 26.59
N GLY A 128 14.44 -12.83 25.58
CA GLY A 128 14.29 -13.41 24.24
C GLY A 128 13.06 -12.90 23.48
N ILE A 129 12.69 -11.62 23.64
CA ILE A 129 11.50 -11.05 23.01
C ILE A 129 11.81 -10.69 21.57
N GLU A 130 11.20 -11.42 20.63
CA GLU A 130 11.32 -11.17 19.19
C GLU A 130 10.58 -9.89 18.77
N THR A 131 11.19 -8.74 19.06
CA THR A 131 10.62 -7.43 18.76
C THR A 131 10.59 -7.18 17.25
N ILE A 132 9.50 -6.55 16.79
CA ILE A 132 9.36 -6.00 15.44
C ILE A 132 9.49 -4.49 15.54
N ALA A 133 10.45 -3.94 14.81
CA ALA A 133 10.57 -2.49 14.67
C ALA A 133 9.89 -2.03 13.37
N VAL A 134 9.11 -0.96 13.43
CA VAL A 134 8.49 -0.33 12.26
C VAL A 134 9.13 1.05 12.08
N LEU A 135 9.79 1.26 10.95
CA LEU A 135 10.32 2.56 10.52
C LEU A 135 9.30 3.24 9.61
N PRO A 136 8.57 4.26 10.09
CA PRO A 136 7.66 5.03 9.24
C PRO A 136 8.50 5.95 8.34
N VAL A 137 8.29 5.84 7.03
CA VAL A 137 8.96 6.67 6.02
C VAL A 137 7.91 7.37 5.15
N SER A 138 8.02 8.69 5.03
CA SER A 138 7.07 9.52 4.31
C SER A 138 7.85 10.57 3.49
N ALA A 139 7.18 11.63 3.06
CA ALA A 139 7.81 12.73 2.35
C ALA A 139 7.17 14.08 2.72
N THR A 140 7.84 15.15 2.29
CA THR A 140 7.35 16.53 2.38
C THR A 140 7.38 17.12 0.99
N GLU A 141 6.23 17.16 0.31
CA GLU A 141 6.15 17.53 -1.10
C GLU A 141 4.81 18.17 -1.48
N GLN A 142 4.83 18.96 -2.55
CA GLN A 142 3.61 19.57 -3.11
C GLN A 142 2.52 18.52 -3.36
N HIS A 143 1.24 18.88 -3.17
CA HIS A 143 0.10 18.02 -3.49
C HIS A 143 -1.01 18.84 -4.16
N GLY A 144 -0.61 19.66 -5.13
CA GLY A 144 -1.48 20.64 -5.76
C GLY A 144 -1.82 21.83 -4.87
N PRO A 145 -2.77 22.68 -5.31
CA PRO A 145 -3.10 23.93 -4.62
C PRO A 145 -3.95 23.74 -3.35
N HIS A 146 -4.59 22.57 -3.18
CA HIS A 146 -5.59 22.32 -2.13
C HIS A 146 -5.06 21.58 -0.90
N LEU A 147 -3.95 20.84 -1.01
CA LEU A 147 -3.37 20.05 0.08
C LEU A 147 -2.08 20.67 0.65
N PRO A 148 -1.74 20.39 1.93
CA PRO A 148 -0.47 20.79 2.52
C PRO A 148 0.69 19.92 1.99
N CYS A 149 1.94 20.34 2.19
CA CYS A 149 3.09 19.51 1.82
C CYS A 149 3.31 18.27 2.71
N SER A 150 2.50 18.07 3.75
CA SER A 150 2.66 17.00 4.74
C SER A 150 1.70 15.83 4.53
N VAL A 151 1.08 15.71 3.36
CA VAL A 151 0.09 14.65 3.06
C VAL A 151 0.64 13.26 3.40
N ASP A 152 1.81 12.91 2.87
CA ASP A 152 2.41 11.59 3.09
C ASP A 152 2.64 11.30 4.57
N ALA A 153 3.15 12.28 5.32
CA ALA A 153 3.40 12.12 6.75
C ALA A 153 2.11 11.95 7.54
N ASN A 154 1.07 12.75 7.24
CA ASN A 154 -0.22 12.63 7.90
C ASN A 154 -0.90 11.29 7.59
N ILE A 155 -0.83 10.82 6.33
CA ILE A 155 -1.36 9.52 5.92
C ILE A 155 -0.61 8.38 6.64
N ASN A 156 0.72 8.43 6.67
CA ASN A 156 1.54 7.43 7.35
C ASN A 156 1.17 7.33 8.84
N GLU A 157 1.18 8.47 9.53
CA GLU A 157 0.81 8.60 10.93
C GLU A 157 -0.59 8.06 11.19
N GLY A 158 -1.59 8.48 10.39
CA GLY A 158 -2.98 8.06 10.53
C GLY A 158 -3.19 6.56 10.35
N ILE A 159 -2.58 5.95 9.32
CA ILE A 159 -2.66 4.50 9.11
C ILE A 159 -1.98 3.76 10.26
N LEU A 160 -0.79 4.21 10.66
CA LEU A 160 0.00 3.53 11.68
C LEU A 160 -0.67 3.61 13.05
N GLU A 161 -1.17 4.77 13.46
CA GLU A 161 -1.93 4.93 14.71
C GLU A 161 -3.14 3.99 14.73
N ARG A 162 -3.93 3.98 13.65
CA ARG A 162 -5.08 3.09 13.55
C ARG A 162 -4.68 1.61 13.57
N ALA A 163 -3.58 1.23 12.93
CA ALA A 163 -3.09 -0.14 12.97
C ALA A 163 -2.67 -0.55 14.38
N LEU A 164 -2.00 0.32 15.14
CA LEU A 164 -1.59 0.05 16.52
C LEU A 164 -2.77 -0.16 17.47
N GLU A 165 -3.92 0.50 17.22
CA GLU A 165 -5.18 0.26 17.93
C GLU A 165 -5.78 -1.11 17.63
N LEU A 166 -5.63 -1.60 16.39
CA LEU A 166 -6.13 -2.90 15.93
C LEU A 166 -5.23 -4.08 16.35
N LEU A 167 -3.99 -3.81 16.77
CA LEU A 167 -3.03 -4.83 17.17
C LEU A 167 -3.25 -5.32 18.59
N ASP A 168 -3.07 -6.63 18.77
CA ASP A 168 -2.98 -7.23 20.11
C ASP A 168 -1.88 -6.49 20.92
N PRO A 169 -2.18 -6.01 22.14
CA PRO A 169 -1.20 -5.39 23.03
C PRO A 169 0.03 -6.25 23.33
N ARG A 170 -0.06 -7.58 23.14
CA ARG A 170 1.01 -8.55 23.36
C ARG A 170 1.96 -8.68 22.18
N LEU A 171 1.57 -8.25 20.98
CA LEU A 171 2.45 -8.30 19.82
C LEU A 171 3.59 -7.30 20.03
N PRO A 172 4.88 -7.73 20.01
CA PRO A 172 6.01 -6.89 20.38
C PRO A 172 6.41 -5.96 19.22
N VAL A 173 5.50 -5.09 18.80
CA VAL A 173 5.70 -4.05 17.78
C VAL A 173 6.05 -2.72 18.42
N THR A 174 7.20 -2.17 18.03
CA THR A 174 7.63 -0.81 18.38
C THR A 174 7.84 0.05 17.13
N VAL A 175 7.49 1.33 17.23
CA VAL A 175 7.57 2.29 16.13
C VAL A 175 8.74 3.24 16.36
N LEU A 176 9.63 3.34 15.36
CA LEU A 176 10.73 4.29 15.34
C LEU A 176 10.24 5.73 15.06
N PRO A 177 11.08 6.74 15.33
CA PRO A 177 10.84 8.10 14.87
C PRO A 177 10.63 8.15 13.35
N GLU A 178 9.55 8.82 12.92
CA GLU A 178 9.18 8.93 11.51
C GLU A 178 10.20 9.74 10.71
N GLN A 179 10.52 9.26 9.51
CA GLN A 179 11.35 9.97 8.52
C GLN A 179 10.44 10.78 7.59
N ARG A 180 10.26 12.07 7.90
CA ARG A 180 9.29 12.96 7.21
C ARG A 180 9.79 13.62 5.93
N ILE A 181 11.09 13.54 5.64
CA ILE A 181 11.69 14.06 4.42
C ILE A 181 12.21 12.85 3.64
N GLY A 182 11.63 12.62 2.46
CA GLY A 182 11.91 11.49 1.61
C GLY A 182 12.69 11.88 0.35
N LYS A 183 12.66 11.00 -0.65
CA LYS A 183 13.11 11.29 -2.02
C LYS A 183 11.89 11.71 -2.83
N SER A 184 11.83 12.99 -3.21
CA SER A 184 10.69 13.67 -3.83
C SER A 184 11.12 14.61 -4.97
N ASN A 185 12.23 14.29 -5.65
CA ASN A 185 12.82 15.19 -6.65
C ASN A 185 11.97 15.32 -7.92
N GLU A 186 11.07 14.36 -8.19
CA GLU A 186 10.01 14.48 -9.19
C GLU A 186 9.09 15.69 -8.95
N HIS A 187 9.04 16.23 -7.73
CA HIS A 187 8.26 17.41 -7.34
C HIS A 187 9.10 18.70 -7.21
N SER A 188 10.36 18.72 -7.67
CA SER A 188 11.28 19.84 -7.43
C SER A 188 10.93 21.16 -8.14
N ALA A 189 10.03 21.12 -9.12
CA ALA A 189 9.55 22.32 -9.82
C ALA A 189 8.58 23.15 -8.97
N PHE A 190 8.10 22.62 -7.85
CA PHE A 190 7.09 23.24 -7.01
C PHE A 190 7.68 23.72 -5.68
N PRO A 191 7.30 24.92 -5.20
CA PRO A 191 7.80 25.44 -3.94
C PRO A 191 7.27 24.61 -2.76
N GLY A 192 8.09 24.48 -1.71
CA GLY A 192 7.72 23.80 -0.45
C GLY A 192 8.18 22.35 -0.34
N THR A 193 8.48 21.68 -1.46
CA THR A 193 9.05 20.32 -1.46
C THR A 193 10.43 20.30 -0.82
N LEU A 194 10.63 19.40 0.14
CA LEU A 194 11.93 19.06 0.72
C LEU A 194 12.29 17.63 0.29
N SER A 195 13.40 17.47 -0.43
CA SER A 195 13.83 16.18 -0.94
C SER A 195 15.28 15.90 -0.55
N LEU A 196 15.53 14.66 -0.12
CA LEU A 196 16.87 14.08 -0.01
C LEU A 196 17.22 13.37 -1.32
N SER A 197 18.52 13.15 -1.55
CA SER A 197 18.96 12.27 -2.63
C SER A 197 18.72 10.80 -2.26
N ALA A 198 18.65 9.92 -3.26
CA ALA A 198 18.52 8.48 -3.01
C ALA A 198 19.70 7.95 -2.17
N GLU A 199 20.92 8.42 -2.42
CA GLU A 199 22.12 8.03 -1.69
C GLU A 199 22.06 8.45 -0.22
N THR A 200 21.64 9.69 0.05
CA THR A 200 21.46 10.16 1.43
C THR A 200 20.40 9.34 2.15
N LEU A 201 19.27 9.07 1.49
CA LEU A 201 18.16 8.32 2.08
C LEU A 201 18.53 6.85 2.34
N THR A 202 19.22 6.20 1.40
CA THR A 202 19.76 4.85 1.57
C THR A 202 20.71 4.78 2.77
N ASN A 203 21.67 5.69 2.86
CA ASN A 203 22.64 5.69 3.97
C ASN A 203 21.95 5.94 5.31
N LEU A 204 21.03 6.92 5.37
CA LEU A 204 20.26 7.22 6.58
C LEU A 204 19.48 6.01 7.09
N TRP A 205 18.73 5.33 6.21
CA TRP A 205 17.93 4.18 6.62
C TRP A 205 18.77 2.95 6.95
N LEU A 206 19.94 2.79 6.34
CA LEU A 206 20.91 1.76 6.73
C LEU A 206 21.48 2.03 8.12
N ASP A 207 21.87 3.27 8.43
CA ASP A 207 22.38 3.63 9.77
C ASP A 207 21.32 3.38 10.87
N ILE A 208 20.05 3.64 10.56
CA ILE A 208 18.92 3.31 11.43
C ILE A 208 18.78 1.78 11.58
N GLY A 209 18.79 1.03 10.47
CA GLY A 209 18.69 -0.43 10.49
C GLY A 209 19.84 -1.10 11.25
N ASP A 210 21.08 -0.62 11.08
CA ASP A 210 22.26 -1.06 11.81
C ASP A 210 22.10 -0.81 13.32
N SER A 211 21.50 0.32 13.68
CA SER A 211 21.20 0.67 15.08
C SER A 211 20.10 -0.20 15.69
N VAL A 212 19.05 -0.51 14.91
CA VAL A 212 17.99 -1.45 15.29
C VAL A 212 18.58 -2.84 15.52
N TYR A 213 19.44 -3.31 14.61
CA TYR A 213 20.10 -4.61 14.73
C TYR A 213 21.00 -4.68 15.98
N ARG A 214 21.80 -3.64 16.23
CA ARG A 214 22.67 -3.53 17.41
C ARG A 214 21.89 -3.57 18.73
N ALA A 215 20.64 -3.10 18.73
CA ALA A 215 19.74 -3.19 19.88
C ALA A 215 19.13 -4.59 20.10
N GLY A 216 19.49 -5.59 19.29
CA GLY A 216 19.01 -6.97 19.41
C GLY A 216 17.77 -7.30 18.58
N VAL A 217 17.22 -6.33 17.85
CA VAL A 217 16.02 -6.52 17.02
C VAL A 217 16.42 -7.18 15.70
N ARG A 218 15.60 -8.13 15.22
CA ARG A 218 15.88 -8.93 14.00
C ARG A 218 14.79 -8.86 12.94
N LYS A 219 13.70 -8.15 13.21
CA LYS A 219 12.57 -7.92 12.31
C LYS A 219 12.36 -6.41 12.16
N LEU A 220 12.49 -5.89 10.94
CA LEU A 220 12.31 -4.47 10.61
C LEU A 220 11.33 -4.33 9.46
N VAL A 221 10.33 -3.46 9.60
CA VAL A 221 9.38 -3.09 8.56
C VAL A 221 9.58 -1.62 8.22
N LEU A 222 10.00 -1.31 6.99
CA LEU A 222 9.94 0.05 6.45
C LEU A 222 8.52 0.27 5.92
N PHE A 223 7.76 1.16 6.57
CA PHE A 223 6.35 1.43 6.24
C PHE A 223 6.20 2.79 5.57
N ASN A 224 5.85 2.76 4.28
CA ASN A 224 5.92 3.90 3.39
C ASN A 224 4.55 4.44 2.96
N SER A 225 4.51 5.76 2.78
CA SER A 225 3.37 6.47 2.22
C SER A 225 3.63 7.31 0.98
N HIS A 226 4.89 7.36 0.50
CA HIS A 226 5.28 8.16 -0.66
C HIS A 226 5.63 7.33 -1.89
N GLY A 227 5.12 7.68 -3.08
CA GLY A 227 5.36 6.97 -4.33
C GLY A 227 6.81 7.02 -4.85
N GLY A 228 7.59 8.04 -4.49
CA GLY A 228 8.91 8.32 -5.08
C GLY A 228 10.08 7.49 -4.56
N GLN A 229 9.89 6.76 -3.46
CA GLN A 229 10.95 6.05 -2.72
C GLN A 229 10.84 4.52 -2.52
N PRO A 230 9.86 3.76 -3.06
CA PRO A 230 9.82 2.29 -2.91
C PRO A 230 11.11 1.59 -3.35
N GLN A 231 11.75 2.04 -4.43
CA GLN A 231 12.98 1.44 -4.95
C GLN A 231 14.17 1.61 -4.00
N VAL A 232 14.20 2.74 -3.27
CA VAL A 232 15.21 2.98 -2.23
C VAL A 232 14.99 2.02 -1.06
N MET A 233 13.73 1.79 -0.67
CA MET A 233 13.40 0.84 0.39
C MET A 233 13.77 -0.60 0.03
N ASP A 234 13.55 -1.01 -1.22
CA ASP A 234 13.91 -2.35 -1.70
C ASP A 234 15.43 -2.59 -1.60
N ILE A 235 16.23 -1.58 -1.97
CA ILE A 235 17.70 -1.61 -1.81
C ILE A 235 18.05 -1.75 -0.33
N VAL A 236 17.50 -0.90 0.54
CA VAL A 236 17.80 -0.91 1.98
C VAL A 236 17.39 -2.23 2.63
N ALA A 237 16.20 -2.76 2.34
CA ALA A 237 15.74 -4.02 2.89
C ALA A 237 16.65 -5.18 2.47
N ARG A 238 17.10 -5.20 1.21
CA ARG A 238 18.05 -6.22 0.73
C ARG A 238 19.41 -6.09 1.41
N GLU A 239 19.93 -4.88 1.52
CA GLU A 239 21.21 -4.60 2.17
C GLU A 239 21.21 -5.02 3.64
N LEU A 240 20.17 -4.66 4.40
CA LEU A 240 20.02 -5.07 5.80
C LEU A 240 19.93 -6.60 5.94
N ARG A 241 19.24 -7.26 5.01
CA ARG A 241 19.22 -8.73 4.98
C ARG A 241 20.61 -9.31 4.73
N VAL A 242 21.39 -8.75 3.80
CA VAL A 242 22.74 -9.23 3.48
C VAL A 242 23.70 -9.00 4.65
N ARG A 243 23.66 -7.82 5.28
CA ARG A 243 24.56 -7.44 6.38
C ARG A 243 24.28 -8.19 7.67
N HIS A 244 23.00 -8.34 8.01
CA HIS A 244 22.58 -8.72 9.35
C HIS A 244 21.79 -10.03 9.43
N GLY A 245 21.46 -10.63 8.29
CA GLY A 245 20.58 -11.80 8.25
C GLY A 245 19.15 -11.53 8.74
N MET A 246 18.79 -10.26 8.94
CA MET A 246 17.51 -9.87 9.53
C MET A 246 16.35 -10.01 8.54
N LEU A 247 15.12 -10.15 9.05
CA LEU A 247 13.91 -10.00 8.24
C LEU A 247 13.64 -8.50 8.07
N ALA A 248 14.03 -7.96 6.92
CA ALA A 248 13.70 -6.60 6.53
C ALA A 248 12.60 -6.61 5.47
N VAL A 249 11.50 -5.90 5.74
CA VAL A 249 10.32 -5.82 4.88
C VAL A 249 10.15 -4.38 4.40
N ALA A 250 10.07 -4.19 3.09
CA ALA A 250 9.68 -2.92 2.48
C ALA A 250 8.20 -2.97 2.09
N LEU A 251 7.40 -2.03 2.62
CA LEU A 251 5.98 -1.96 2.34
C LEU A 251 5.59 -0.51 2.07
N SER A 252 4.90 -0.27 0.96
CA SER A 252 4.11 0.95 0.76
C SER A 252 2.63 0.65 0.99
N TRP A 253 1.89 1.50 1.71
CA TRP A 253 0.50 1.20 2.09
C TRP A 253 -0.41 0.93 0.87
N PHE A 254 -0.16 1.61 -0.26
CA PHE A 254 -0.89 1.40 -1.50
C PHE A 254 -0.65 0.01 -2.14
N GLY A 255 0.39 -0.70 -1.70
CA GLY A 255 0.62 -2.11 -2.06
C GLY A 255 -0.43 -3.08 -1.49
N PHE A 256 -1.24 -2.65 -0.52
CA PHE A 256 -2.37 -3.43 -0.01
C PHE A 256 -3.60 -3.40 -0.93
N GLY A 257 -3.57 -2.56 -1.96
CA GLY A 257 -4.75 -2.26 -2.77
C GLY A 257 -5.71 -1.32 -2.05
N LEU A 258 -6.91 -1.20 -2.61
CA LEU A 258 -7.94 -0.28 -2.14
C LEU A 258 -9.22 -1.08 -1.83
N PRO A 259 -10.06 -0.60 -0.91
CA PRO A 259 -11.37 -1.20 -0.69
C PRO A 259 -12.22 -1.11 -1.96
N ASP A 260 -12.92 -2.20 -2.29
CA ASP A 260 -13.74 -2.30 -3.50
C ASP A 260 -14.75 -1.15 -3.59
N GLY A 261 -14.78 -0.49 -4.75
CA GLY A 261 -15.72 0.60 -5.02
C GLY A 261 -15.43 1.91 -4.30
N ALA A 262 -14.33 2.03 -3.54
CA ALA A 262 -14.01 3.27 -2.83
C ALA A 262 -13.71 4.45 -3.78
N VAL A 263 -13.04 4.15 -4.90
CA VAL A 263 -12.74 5.10 -5.98
C VAL A 263 -12.87 4.42 -7.34
N SER A 264 -13.11 5.21 -8.38
CA SER A 264 -13.26 4.68 -9.74
C SER A 264 -11.98 4.04 -10.27
N ARG A 265 -12.07 3.08 -11.20
CA ARG A 265 -10.88 2.51 -11.85
C ARG A 265 -10.05 3.56 -12.59
N HIS A 266 -10.69 4.62 -13.11
CA HIS A 266 -9.99 5.73 -13.73
C HIS A 266 -9.09 6.43 -12.71
N GLU A 267 -9.64 6.74 -11.54
CA GLU A 267 -8.90 7.39 -10.45
C GLU A 267 -7.76 6.51 -9.97
N GLN A 268 -7.95 5.21 -9.82
CA GLN A 268 -6.87 4.29 -9.42
C GLN A 268 -5.69 4.26 -10.41
N LEU A 269 -5.95 4.57 -11.68
CA LEU A 269 -4.93 4.53 -12.74
C LEU A 269 -4.26 5.88 -12.97
N HIS A 270 -4.97 6.98 -12.72
CA HIS A 270 -4.55 8.32 -13.13
C HIS A 270 -4.44 9.30 -11.96
N GLY A 271 -5.18 9.07 -10.88
CA GLY A 271 -5.20 9.88 -9.66
C GLY A 271 -4.07 9.55 -8.69
N ILE A 272 -2.85 9.51 -9.20
CA ILE A 272 -1.68 8.99 -8.47
C ILE A 272 -1.08 9.99 -7.46
N HIS A 273 -1.50 11.26 -7.49
CA HIS A 273 -0.88 12.32 -6.67
C HIS A 273 -1.83 13.49 -6.39
N GLY A 274 -2.18 13.76 -5.14
CA GLY A 274 -3.09 14.83 -4.73
C GLY A 274 -4.54 14.66 -5.22
N GLY A 275 -4.88 13.49 -5.76
CA GLY A 275 -6.20 13.15 -6.31
C GLY A 275 -7.26 12.85 -5.24
N GLU A 276 -8.30 12.14 -5.64
CA GLU A 276 -9.46 11.76 -4.82
C GLU A 276 -9.04 10.98 -3.57
N ILE A 277 -8.09 10.06 -3.71
CA ILE A 277 -7.64 9.13 -2.66
C ILE A 277 -7.03 9.91 -1.49
N GLU A 278 -5.95 10.64 -1.75
CA GLU A 278 -5.20 11.36 -0.72
C GLU A 278 -6.00 12.53 -0.15
N THR A 279 -6.74 13.22 -0.99
CA THR A 279 -7.63 14.30 -0.55
C THR A 279 -8.70 13.74 0.40
N SER A 280 -9.28 12.58 0.09
CA SER A 280 -10.26 11.93 0.97
C SER A 280 -9.64 11.55 2.31
N MET A 281 -8.47 10.92 2.29
CA MET A 281 -7.73 10.54 3.51
C MET A 281 -7.39 11.77 4.36
N MET A 282 -6.98 12.87 3.75
CA MET A 282 -6.69 14.11 4.45
C MET A 282 -7.93 14.80 5.02
N LEU A 283 -9.07 14.73 4.34
CA LEU A 283 -10.36 15.19 4.89
C LEU A 283 -10.76 14.41 6.15
N HIS A 284 -10.41 13.14 6.23
CA HIS A 284 -10.62 12.33 7.43
C HIS A 284 -9.61 12.66 8.54
N LEU A 285 -8.32 12.70 8.21
CA LEU A 285 -7.22 12.76 9.19
C LEU A 285 -6.93 14.18 9.69
N ARG A 286 -6.98 15.18 8.80
CA ARG A 286 -6.59 16.57 9.06
C ARG A 286 -7.46 17.55 8.25
N PRO A 287 -8.81 17.55 8.43
CA PRO A 287 -9.72 18.36 7.60
C PRO A 287 -9.38 19.85 7.58
N GLY A 288 -8.89 20.40 8.69
CA GLY A 288 -8.51 21.82 8.79
C GLY A 288 -7.33 22.24 7.89
N LEU A 289 -6.57 21.30 7.34
CA LEU A 289 -5.47 21.58 6.41
C LEU A 289 -5.90 21.51 4.94
N VAL A 290 -7.10 20.99 4.63
CA VAL A 290 -7.57 20.79 3.26
C VAL A 290 -8.35 22.02 2.77
N ARG A 291 -7.93 22.58 1.65
CA ARG A 291 -8.59 23.73 1.01
C ARG A 291 -9.48 23.27 -0.13
N MET A 292 -10.60 22.62 0.17
CA MET A 292 -11.52 22.05 -0.85
C MET A 292 -12.02 23.06 -1.90
N ARG A 293 -12.02 24.36 -1.61
CA ARG A 293 -12.33 25.40 -2.62
C ARG A 293 -11.32 25.48 -3.78
N LEU A 294 -10.14 24.88 -3.62
CA LEU A 294 -9.08 24.78 -4.62
C LEU A 294 -8.96 23.36 -5.17
N ALA A 295 -9.78 22.42 -4.70
CA ALA A 295 -9.80 21.05 -5.20
C ALA A 295 -10.57 21.01 -6.52
N GLU A 296 -9.93 20.50 -7.55
CA GLU A 296 -10.47 20.42 -8.91
C GLU A 296 -10.30 18.98 -9.44
N ASP A 297 -10.73 18.74 -10.68
CA ASP A 297 -10.37 17.54 -11.42
C ASP A 297 -9.10 17.81 -12.24
N PHE A 298 -7.94 17.42 -11.69
CA PHE A 298 -6.63 17.65 -12.28
C PHE A 298 -6.31 16.55 -13.29
N VAL A 299 -6.93 16.61 -14.47
CA VAL A 299 -6.80 15.57 -15.50
C VAL A 299 -5.34 15.48 -15.99
N PRO A 300 -4.61 14.39 -15.69
CA PRO A 300 -3.20 14.29 -16.02
C PRO A 300 -2.96 13.85 -17.46
N SER A 301 -1.81 14.20 -18.02
CA SER A 301 -1.35 13.76 -19.35
C SER A 301 -1.25 12.24 -19.47
N SER A 302 -1.20 11.50 -18.35
CA SER A 302 -1.22 10.03 -18.33
C SER A 302 -2.48 9.44 -18.99
N VAL A 303 -3.60 10.17 -19.00
CA VAL A 303 -4.83 9.78 -19.70
C VAL A 303 -4.59 9.74 -21.22
N GLU A 304 -4.05 10.81 -21.79
CA GLU A 304 -3.74 10.87 -23.23
C GLU A 304 -2.64 9.89 -23.62
N LEU A 305 -1.60 9.74 -22.79
CA LEU A 305 -0.54 8.76 -23.00
C LEU A 305 -1.09 7.33 -23.04
N CYS A 306 -2.14 7.05 -22.26
CA CYS A 306 -2.82 5.76 -22.25
C CYS A 306 -3.45 5.38 -23.59
N GLU A 307 -3.98 6.38 -24.30
CA GLU A 307 -4.59 6.22 -25.63
C GLU A 307 -3.55 6.12 -26.74
N ARG A 308 -2.46 6.91 -26.62
CA ARG A 308 -1.44 7.04 -27.68
C ARG A 308 -0.40 5.94 -27.68
N PHE A 309 0.00 5.46 -26.50
CA PHE A 309 1.07 4.48 -26.34
C PHE A 309 0.52 3.17 -25.80
N ARG A 310 0.99 2.04 -26.35
CA ARG A 310 0.56 0.71 -25.91
C ARG A 310 1.24 0.25 -24.62
N LEU A 311 2.50 0.61 -24.42
CA LEU A 311 3.34 0.08 -23.34
C LEU A 311 3.92 1.16 -22.42
N LEU A 312 4.35 2.28 -22.99
CA LEU A 312 4.97 3.37 -22.23
C LEU A 312 3.93 4.07 -21.34
N ARG A 313 4.24 4.17 -20.05
CA ARG A 313 3.37 4.77 -19.02
C ARG A 313 4.21 5.60 -18.03
N PRO A 314 3.63 6.58 -17.33
CA PRO A 314 4.32 7.23 -16.21
C PRO A 314 4.57 6.25 -15.06
N GLU A 315 3.56 5.45 -14.72
CA GLU A 315 3.64 4.38 -13.72
C GLU A 315 3.15 3.03 -14.27
N GLY A 316 3.59 1.94 -13.64
CA GLY A 316 3.26 0.57 -14.03
C GLY A 316 4.41 -0.16 -14.73
N GLY A 317 4.09 -1.10 -15.62
CA GLY A 317 5.05 -2.09 -16.13
C GLY A 317 6.25 -1.49 -16.89
N VAL A 318 6.04 -0.50 -17.76
CA VAL A 318 7.12 0.19 -18.48
C VAL A 318 7.02 1.69 -18.23
N GLY A 319 7.52 2.08 -17.05
CA GLY A 319 7.62 3.46 -16.57
C GLY A 319 8.70 4.28 -17.27
N PHE A 320 8.57 5.60 -17.26
CA PHE A 320 9.66 6.54 -17.56
C PHE A 320 9.85 7.52 -16.40
N GLY A 321 11.03 8.16 -16.31
CA GLY A 321 11.33 9.15 -15.27
C GLY A 321 10.61 10.46 -15.53
N TRP A 322 9.36 10.58 -15.08
CA TRP A 322 8.55 11.78 -15.17
C TRP A 322 8.83 12.74 -14.00
N MET A 323 8.59 14.03 -14.22
CA MET A 323 8.44 15.03 -13.17
C MET A 323 6.98 15.47 -13.08
N ALA A 324 6.51 15.91 -11.92
CA ALA A 324 5.08 16.16 -11.72
C ALA A 324 4.49 17.18 -12.70
N GLN A 325 5.25 18.20 -13.10
CA GLN A 325 4.85 19.18 -14.11
C GLN A 325 4.72 18.60 -15.53
N ASP A 326 5.34 17.44 -15.82
CA ASP A 326 5.17 16.74 -17.10
C ASP A 326 3.78 16.11 -17.19
N LEU A 327 3.20 15.73 -16.04
CA LEU A 327 1.89 15.08 -15.98
C LEU A 327 0.78 16.10 -15.80
N HIS A 328 0.95 17.11 -14.94
CA HIS A 328 -0.02 18.19 -14.81
C HIS A 328 0.62 19.49 -14.27
N PRO A 329 0.30 20.68 -14.84
CA PRO A 329 0.91 21.96 -14.42
C PRO A 329 0.66 22.35 -12.95
N SER A 330 -0.42 21.87 -12.33
CA SER A 330 -0.70 22.13 -10.90
C SER A 330 0.13 21.27 -9.96
N GLY A 331 0.74 20.19 -10.46
CA GLY A 331 1.42 19.17 -9.68
C GLY A 331 0.51 18.10 -9.08
N ALA A 332 -0.81 18.30 -9.00
CA ALA A 332 -1.79 17.27 -8.64
C ALA A 332 -2.37 16.57 -9.88
N MET A 333 -2.86 15.35 -9.68
CA MET A 333 -3.30 14.39 -10.69
C MET A 333 -4.51 13.63 -10.14
N GLY A 334 -5.64 13.69 -10.84
CA GLY A 334 -6.90 13.03 -10.43
C GLY A 334 -7.97 13.96 -9.90
N ASN A 335 -9.12 13.38 -9.54
CA ASN A 335 -10.32 14.13 -9.19
C ASN A 335 -10.42 14.45 -7.69
N ALA A 336 -9.66 15.44 -7.24
CA ALA A 336 -9.69 15.90 -5.85
C ALA A 336 -11.07 16.46 -5.43
N ALA A 337 -11.84 17.01 -6.37
CA ALA A 337 -13.18 17.53 -6.10
C ALA A 337 -14.20 16.44 -5.70
N ALA A 338 -13.97 15.19 -6.08
CA ALA A 338 -14.81 14.04 -5.73
C ALA A 338 -14.51 13.45 -4.32
N ALA A 339 -13.51 13.98 -3.63
CA ALA A 339 -13.06 13.48 -2.34
C ALA A 339 -14.07 13.71 -1.21
N THR A 340 -14.18 12.74 -0.30
CA THR A 340 -15.03 12.84 0.90
C THR A 340 -14.34 12.28 2.13
N PRO A 341 -14.63 12.78 3.35
CA PRO A 341 -14.06 12.23 4.58
C PRO A 341 -14.47 10.77 4.82
N GLU A 342 -15.64 10.33 4.36
CA GLU A 342 -16.10 8.94 4.49
C GLU A 342 -15.22 7.99 3.68
N LYS A 343 -14.87 8.36 2.44
CA LYS A 343 -13.89 7.60 1.62
C LYS A 343 -12.55 7.54 2.32
N GLY A 344 -12.10 8.66 2.89
CA GLY A 344 -10.86 8.74 3.66
C GLY A 344 -10.81 7.78 4.83
N ARG A 345 -11.89 7.73 5.63
CA ARG A 345 -12.01 6.80 6.75
C ARG A 345 -11.94 5.34 6.27
N LEU A 346 -12.62 4.99 5.18
CA LEU A 346 -12.60 3.64 4.62
C LEU A 346 -11.20 3.23 4.13
N LEU A 347 -10.50 4.15 3.46
CA LEU A 347 -9.14 3.95 2.97
C LEU A 347 -8.15 3.74 4.12
N VAL A 348 -8.20 4.59 5.15
CA VAL A 348 -7.36 4.47 6.35
C VAL A 348 -7.64 3.17 7.10
N GLU A 349 -8.92 2.84 7.32
CA GLU A 349 -9.31 1.58 7.99
C GLU A 349 -8.80 0.35 7.24
N HIS A 350 -8.93 0.36 5.91
CA HIS A 350 -8.45 -0.73 5.05
C HIS A 350 -6.94 -0.91 5.18
N ALA A 351 -6.16 0.16 4.96
CA ALA A 351 -4.72 0.12 5.04
C ALA A 351 -4.21 -0.26 6.45
N ALA A 352 -4.86 0.24 7.50
CA ALA A 352 -4.52 -0.06 8.89
C ALA A 352 -4.78 -1.53 9.24
N SER A 353 -5.92 -2.08 8.82
CA SER A 353 -6.26 -3.49 9.01
C SER A 353 -5.23 -4.40 8.32
N ARG A 354 -4.83 -4.06 7.09
CA ARG A 354 -3.81 -4.78 6.32
C ARG A 354 -2.42 -4.67 6.92
N LEU A 355 -2.05 -3.51 7.45
CA LEU A 355 -0.79 -3.35 8.19
C LEU A 355 -0.78 -4.20 9.46
N ALA A 356 -1.88 -4.22 10.21
CA ALA A 356 -2.00 -5.07 11.40
C ALA A 356 -1.94 -6.57 11.04
N GLU A 357 -2.53 -6.98 9.91
CA GLU A 357 -2.41 -8.34 9.37
C GLU A 357 -0.95 -8.68 9.03
N LEU A 358 -0.26 -7.83 8.26
CA LEU A 358 1.15 -8.03 7.92
C LEU A 358 2.04 -8.14 9.16
N LEU A 359 1.82 -7.29 10.17
CA LEU A 359 2.65 -7.33 11.38
C LEU A 359 2.48 -8.64 12.17
N ARG A 360 1.30 -9.27 12.11
CA ARG A 360 1.10 -10.64 12.65
C ARG A 360 1.83 -11.68 11.81
N GLU A 361 1.85 -11.54 10.48
CA GLU A 361 2.61 -12.44 9.61
C GLU A 361 4.12 -12.32 9.84
N VAL A 362 4.63 -11.09 10.00
CA VAL A 362 6.04 -10.80 10.32
C VAL A 362 6.42 -11.40 11.68
N ASP A 363 5.53 -11.31 12.68
CA ASP A 363 5.72 -11.96 13.98
C ASP A 363 5.81 -13.48 13.83
N ALA A 364 4.85 -14.09 13.12
CA ALA A 364 4.80 -15.52 12.89
C ALA A 364 5.93 -16.05 11.99
N PHE A 365 6.59 -15.19 11.22
CA PHE A 365 7.65 -15.60 10.31
C PHE A 365 8.89 -16.09 11.10
N PRO A 366 9.27 -17.38 10.98
CA PRO A 366 10.40 -17.91 11.71
C PRO A 366 11.70 -17.42 11.08
N LEU A 367 12.55 -16.75 11.87
CA LEU A 367 13.86 -16.28 11.39
C LEU A 367 14.75 -17.42 10.88
N SER A 368 14.55 -18.65 11.36
CA SER A 368 15.24 -19.85 10.86
C SER A 368 14.93 -20.19 9.40
N ALA A 369 13.82 -19.69 8.83
CA ALA A 369 13.55 -19.80 7.40
C ALA A 369 14.53 -18.95 6.55
N LEU A 370 15.15 -17.94 7.16
CA LEU A 370 16.23 -17.17 6.54
C LEU A 370 17.55 -17.93 6.70
N ARG A 371 18.02 -18.57 5.63
CA ARG A 371 19.36 -19.18 5.61
C ARG A 371 20.42 -18.13 5.98
N GLY A 372 21.31 -18.49 6.91
CA GLY A 372 22.38 -17.62 7.40
C GLY A 372 21.99 -16.64 8.51
N ALA A 373 20.72 -16.58 8.93
CA ALA A 373 20.27 -15.65 9.99
C ALA A 373 20.74 -16.02 11.41
N GLY A 374 21.37 -17.19 11.58
CA GLY A 374 21.92 -17.69 12.85
C GLY A 374 23.45 -17.72 12.92
N GLY A 375 24.16 -17.11 11.97
CA GLY A 375 25.62 -17.05 12.01
C GLY A 375 26.11 -15.87 12.85
N GLU A 376 27.01 -16.12 13.80
CA GLU A 376 27.95 -15.07 14.24
C GLU A 376 28.55 -14.39 12.99
N PRO A 377 28.80 -13.07 13.03
CA PRO A 377 29.31 -12.35 11.88
C PRO A 377 30.58 -13.05 11.40
N ALA A 378 30.53 -13.61 10.18
CA ALA A 378 31.73 -14.07 9.50
C ALA A 378 32.69 -12.88 9.49
N GLY A 379 33.81 -13.02 10.19
CA GLY A 379 34.74 -11.97 10.58
C GLY A 379 34.75 -10.79 9.61
N ALA A 380 33.98 -9.75 9.94
CA ALA A 380 34.26 -8.42 9.47
C ALA A 380 35.53 -8.03 10.24
N GLU A 381 36.70 -8.33 9.64
CA GLU A 381 37.85 -7.46 9.86
C GLU A 381 37.31 -6.04 9.80
N ALA A 382 37.46 -5.33 10.90
CA ALA A 382 37.10 -3.95 11.00
C ALA A 382 37.78 -3.22 9.83
N ALA A 383 37.01 -2.98 8.76
CA ALA A 383 37.33 -1.98 7.77
C ALA A 383 37.28 -0.66 8.53
N THR A 384 38.40 -0.37 9.18
CA THR A 384 38.65 0.85 9.92
C THR A 384 38.27 2.00 9.00
N LEU A 385 37.59 2.99 9.58
CA LEU A 385 37.17 4.25 8.96
C LEU A 385 38.30 5.04 8.27
N ASN A 386 39.53 4.53 8.23
CA ASN A 386 40.69 5.14 7.57
C ASN A 386 40.68 4.95 6.04
N GLY A 387 40.00 3.95 5.49
CA GLY A 387 40.03 3.67 4.04
C GLY A 387 39.31 4.71 3.16
N PHE A 388 38.33 5.44 3.70
CA PHE A 388 37.56 6.41 2.92
C PHE A 388 38.20 7.82 2.93
N VAL A 389 38.95 8.16 3.98
CA VAL A 389 39.64 9.45 4.11
C VAL A 389 40.87 9.53 3.18
N GLU A 390 41.65 8.45 3.06
CA GLU A 390 42.85 8.44 2.19
C GLU A 390 42.53 8.57 0.68
N SER A 391 41.32 8.18 0.25
CA SER A 391 40.90 8.30 -1.16
C SER A 391 40.60 9.74 -1.58
N ARG A 392 40.14 10.59 -0.64
CA ARG A 392 39.90 12.02 -0.89
C ARG A 392 41.18 12.85 -0.82
N GLU A 393 42.14 12.47 0.02
CA GLU A 393 43.42 13.18 0.10
C GLU A 393 44.33 12.90 -1.11
N ARG A 394 44.29 11.70 -1.70
CA ARG A 394 45.01 11.41 -2.97
C ARG A 394 44.43 12.13 -4.20
N ALA A 395 43.12 12.39 -4.21
CA ALA A 395 42.49 13.17 -5.27
C ALA A 395 42.78 14.68 -5.15
N ALA A 396 43.02 15.19 -3.93
CA ALA A 396 43.40 16.59 -3.70
C ALA A 396 44.92 16.84 -3.89
N ALA A 397 45.78 15.85 -3.62
CA ALA A 397 47.24 16.00 -3.69
C ALA A 397 47.85 15.88 -5.10
N THR A 398 47.06 15.50 -6.12
CA THR A 398 47.54 15.32 -7.50
C THR A 398 47.29 16.52 -8.42
N GLY A 399 46.72 17.62 -7.90
CA GLY A 399 46.21 18.74 -8.71
C GLY A 399 47.00 20.04 -8.74
N LEU A 400 48.12 20.21 -8.02
CA LEU A 400 48.85 21.49 -7.99
C LEU A 400 50.36 21.28 -7.79
N ASN A 401 51.09 21.06 -8.88
CA ASN A 401 52.50 21.49 -8.97
C ASN A 401 52.94 21.51 -10.44
N GLY A 402 52.96 22.71 -11.02
CA GLY A 402 53.53 22.92 -12.36
C GLY A 402 53.24 24.33 -12.87
N GLY A 403 54.11 25.29 -12.55
CA GLY A 403 54.02 26.63 -13.16
C GLY A 403 54.89 27.69 -12.48
N GLY A 404 56.20 27.49 -12.45
CA GLY A 404 57.17 28.53 -12.12
C GLY A 404 57.88 29.07 -13.38
N CYS A 405 57.91 30.40 -13.47
CA CYS A 405 58.78 31.29 -14.26
C CYS A 405 58.66 31.32 -15.79
N GLY A 406 58.33 32.53 -16.28
CA GLY A 406 58.37 33.01 -17.65
C GLY A 406 57.85 34.44 -17.69
#